data_AF-A0A0L7RHC1-F1
#
_entry.id   AF-A0A0L7RHC1-F1
#
_cell.length_a   1.000
_cell.length_b   1.000
_cell.length_c   1.000
_cell.angle_alpha   90.00
_cell.angle_beta   90.00
_cell.angle_gamma   90.00
#
_symmetry.space_group_name_H-M   'P 1'
#
loop_
_entity.id
_entity.type
_entity.pdbx_description
1 polymer ?
#
loop_
_entity_poly.entity_id
_entity_poly.type
_entity_poly.pdbx_seq_one_letter_code
_entity_poly.pdbx_strand_id
1 'polypeptide(L)'
;IVTDFDLTLTKQHVNGKKALSSFGIFSKCKQLPQTYTMESGRLYKKYRPIEIDPNLSIDVKAKAMTDWMIAAEEILKGIPFDSSEIPEVINIYETNLRDGTKEFFKKLQQFQVPVLVFSAGLGDVVEAILKNEGVLFDNVKIISNFLKYKDGQLTGFQNKRLIHVFNKNEHAIEQDYFKVLEQRK
;
A
#
# COMPACT_ATOMS: atom_id res chain seq x y z
N ILE A 1 1.68 -15.09 -10.25
CA ILE A 1 0.53 -14.56 -9.50
C ILE A 1 0.67 -13.04 -9.45
N VAL A 2 -0.39 -12.30 -9.78
CA VAL A 2 -0.49 -10.86 -9.51
C VAL A 2 -1.66 -10.67 -8.57
N THR A 3 -1.46 -10.00 -7.44
CA THR A 3 -2.47 -9.82 -6.41
C THR A 3 -2.44 -8.40 -5.87
N ASP A 4 -3.61 -7.90 -5.51
CA ASP A 4 -3.75 -6.72 -4.67
C ASP A 4 -3.42 -7.06 -3.20
N PHE A 5 -3.28 -6.05 -2.34
CA PHE A 5 -2.96 -6.24 -0.92
C PHE A 5 -4.12 -5.88 0.01
N ASP A 6 -4.46 -4.59 0.08
CA ASP A 6 -5.47 -4.08 1.00
C ASP A 6 -6.84 -4.67 0.68
N LEU A 7 -7.49 -5.32 1.65
CA LEU A 7 -8.78 -5.98 1.50
C LEU A 7 -8.78 -7.15 0.50
N THR A 8 -7.61 -7.59 0.02
CA THR A 8 -7.39 -8.76 -0.87
C THR A 8 -6.52 -9.84 -0.22
N LEU A 9 -5.31 -9.49 0.21
CA LEU A 9 -4.51 -10.34 1.09
C LEU A 9 -4.87 -10.10 2.55
N THR A 10 -5.09 -8.85 2.95
CA THR A 10 -5.60 -8.52 4.28
C THR A 10 -7.10 -8.78 4.39
N LYS A 11 -7.57 -9.16 5.59
CA LYS A 11 -9.00 -9.34 5.86
C LYS A 11 -9.76 -8.03 5.59
N GLN A 12 -11.03 -8.15 5.21
CA GLN A 12 -11.93 -6.98 5.10
C GLN A 12 -12.42 -6.50 6.47
N HIS A 13 -12.65 -7.45 7.38
CA HIS A 13 -13.12 -7.22 8.74
C HIS A 13 -12.40 -8.14 9.71
N VAL A 14 -12.16 -7.63 10.92
CA VAL A 14 -11.63 -8.38 12.06
C VAL A 14 -12.56 -8.10 13.24
N ASN A 15 -13.16 -9.16 13.81
CA ASN A 15 -14.10 -9.05 14.94
C ASN A 15 -15.25 -8.03 14.70
N GLY A 16 -15.83 -8.04 13.50
CA GLY A 16 -16.91 -7.14 13.11
C GLY A 16 -16.49 -5.69 12.80
N LYS A 17 -15.22 -5.32 13.02
CA LYS A 17 -14.67 -4.01 12.66
C LYS A 17 -13.98 -4.08 11.31
N LYS A 18 -14.13 -3.03 10.50
CA LYS A 18 -13.43 -2.92 9.22
C LYS A 18 -11.92 -2.86 9.45
N ALA A 19 -11.17 -3.68 8.70
CA ALA A 19 -9.72 -3.65 8.75
C ALA A 19 -9.18 -2.32 8.21
N LEU A 20 -8.07 -1.87 8.78
CA LEU A 20 -7.35 -0.71 8.28
C LEU A 20 -6.65 -1.08 6.97
N SER A 21 -6.62 -0.14 6.02
CA SER A 21 -5.70 -0.21 4.89
C SER A 21 -4.27 0.06 5.36
N SER A 22 -3.30 -0.23 4.51
CA SER A 22 -1.89 0.12 4.71
C SER A 22 -1.68 1.61 5.06
N PHE A 23 -2.36 2.54 4.38
CA PHE A 23 -2.38 3.96 4.75
C PHE A 23 -3.08 4.21 6.09
N GLY A 24 -4.15 3.47 6.38
CA GLY A 24 -4.85 3.53 7.66
C GLY A 24 -3.96 3.11 8.83
N ILE A 25 -3.12 2.10 8.66
CA ILE A 25 -2.12 1.67 9.65
C ILE A 25 -1.05 2.73 9.83
N PHE A 26 -0.47 3.25 8.73
CA PHE A 26 0.50 4.33 8.80
C PHE A 26 -0.04 5.54 9.58
N SER A 27 -1.31 5.91 9.39
CA SER A 27 -1.94 7.02 10.12
C SER A 27 -2.01 6.83 11.64
N LYS A 28 -1.64 5.65 12.15
CA LYS A 28 -1.58 5.35 13.59
C LYS A 28 -0.18 5.51 14.19
N CYS A 29 0.84 5.77 13.38
CA CYS A 29 2.17 6.12 13.87
C CYS A 29 2.12 7.40 14.70
N LYS A 30 2.71 7.35 15.90
CA LYS A 30 2.74 8.44 16.87
C LYS A 30 3.68 9.55 16.45
N GLN A 31 4.69 9.25 15.62
CA GLN A 31 5.57 10.27 15.03
C GLN A 31 4.84 11.22 14.08
N LEU A 32 3.64 10.85 13.59
CA LEU A 32 2.89 11.72 12.69
C LEU A 32 2.27 12.89 13.46
N PRO A 33 2.50 14.15 13.02
CA PRO A 33 1.96 15.30 13.70
C PRO A 33 0.43 15.36 13.58
N GLN A 34 -0.19 16.09 14.51
CA GLN A 34 -1.65 16.30 14.48
C GLN A 34 -2.12 16.96 13.16
N THR A 35 -1.29 17.83 12.57
CA THR A 35 -1.55 18.46 11.27
C THR A 35 -1.70 17.42 10.16
N TYR A 36 -0.87 16.38 10.12
CA TYR A 36 -1.01 15.27 9.18
C TYR A 36 -2.35 14.55 9.38
N THR A 37 -2.70 14.23 10.64
CA THR A 37 -3.96 13.52 10.95
C THR A 37 -5.18 14.33 10.51
N MET A 38 -5.16 15.64 10.76
CA MET A 38 -6.23 16.55 10.35
C MET A 38 -6.37 16.63 8.82
N GLU A 39 -5.26 16.87 8.12
CA GLU A 39 -5.27 17.00 6.66
C GLU A 39 -5.61 15.68 5.98
N SER A 40 -5.03 14.56 6.42
CA SER A 40 -5.37 13.23 5.91
C SER A 40 -6.87 12.93 6.10
N GLY A 41 -7.43 13.25 7.26
CA GLY A 41 -8.86 13.14 7.53
C GLY A 41 -9.73 14.04 6.63
N ARG A 42 -9.28 15.27 6.34
CA ARG A 42 -9.95 16.20 5.41
C ARG A 42 -9.93 15.66 3.98
N LEU A 43 -8.78 15.17 3.52
CA LEU A 43 -8.63 14.56 2.20
C LEU A 43 -9.52 13.33 2.06
N TYR A 44 -9.55 12.46 3.07
CA TYR A 44 -10.42 11.28 3.08
C TYR A 44 -11.90 11.66 2.95
N LYS A 45 -12.39 12.62 3.74
CA LYS A 45 -13.78 13.10 3.67
C LYS A 45 -14.13 13.68 2.29
N LYS A 46 -13.17 14.31 1.61
CA LYS A 46 -13.35 14.87 0.26
C LYS A 46 -13.39 13.78 -0.82
N TYR A 47 -12.41 12.89 -0.84
CA TYR A 47 -12.17 12.01 -1.99
C TYR A 47 -12.81 10.63 -1.87
N ARG A 48 -13.00 10.11 -0.65
CA ARG A 48 -13.61 8.79 -0.46
C ARG A 48 -15.03 8.68 -1.04
N PRO A 49 -15.92 9.68 -0.87
CA PRO A 49 -17.25 9.63 -1.50
C PRO A 49 -17.17 9.52 -3.03
N ILE A 50 -16.22 10.22 -3.65
CA ILE A 50 -16.00 10.21 -5.11
C ILE A 50 -15.52 8.83 -5.57
N GLU A 51 -14.57 8.22 -4.84
CA GLU A 51 -14.03 6.90 -5.16
C GLU A 51 -15.13 5.83 -5.27
N ILE A 52 -16.07 5.84 -4.31
CA ILE A 52 -17.09 4.79 -4.17
C ILE A 52 -18.42 5.12 -4.87
N ASP A 53 -18.59 6.32 -5.42
CA ASP A 53 -19.85 6.74 -6.03
C ASP A 53 -20.17 5.90 -7.27
N PRO A 54 -21.22 5.06 -7.29
CA PRO A 54 -21.51 4.22 -8.44
C PRO A 54 -21.94 5.00 -9.69
N ASN A 55 -22.29 6.29 -9.56
CA ASN A 55 -22.81 7.11 -10.65
C ASN A 55 -21.73 7.93 -11.37
N LEU A 56 -20.52 8.01 -10.82
CA LEU A 56 -19.42 8.71 -11.46
C LEU A 56 -18.68 7.80 -12.45
N SER A 57 -18.29 8.36 -13.59
CA SER A 57 -17.47 7.65 -14.57
C SER A 57 -16.10 7.30 -14.00
N ILE A 58 -15.48 6.25 -14.55
CA ILE A 58 -14.13 5.82 -14.17
C ILE A 58 -13.12 6.96 -14.38
N ASP A 59 -13.24 7.75 -15.44
CA ASP A 59 -12.30 8.86 -15.73
C ASP A 59 -12.36 9.96 -14.67
N VAL A 60 -13.58 10.34 -14.24
CA VAL A 60 -13.77 11.33 -13.18
C VAL A 60 -13.16 10.83 -11.87
N LYS A 61 -13.41 9.56 -11.54
CA LYS A 61 -12.83 8.93 -10.35
C LYS A 61 -11.31 8.82 -10.43
N ALA A 62 -10.77 8.40 -11.57
CA ALA A 62 -9.34 8.24 -11.78
C ALA A 62 -8.60 9.57 -11.61
N LYS A 63 -9.14 10.66 -12.16
CA LYS A 63 -8.62 12.00 -11.93
C LYS A 63 -8.66 12.38 -10.45
N ALA A 64 -9.79 12.18 -9.78
CA ALA A 64 -9.92 12.50 -8.37
C ALA A 64 -8.96 11.68 -7.48
N MET A 65 -8.72 10.42 -7.80
CA MET A 65 -7.75 9.58 -7.08
C MET A 65 -6.30 10.01 -7.35
N THR A 66 -5.99 10.49 -8.54
CA THR A 66 -4.70 11.13 -8.82
C THR A 66 -4.52 12.39 -7.97
N ASP A 67 -5.53 13.27 -7.96
CA ASP A 67 -5.52 14.50 -7.16
C ASP A 67 -5.42 14.19 -5.66
N TRP A 68 -6.03 13.09 -5.20
CA TRP A 68 -5.92 12.64 -3.82
C TRP A 68 -4.50 12.16 -3.48
N MET A 69 -3.90 11.31 -4.30
CA MET A 69 -2.54 10.81 -4.06
C MET A 69 -1.50 11.94 -4.08
N ILE A 70 -1.63 12.92 -4.98
CA ILE A 70 -0.77 14.11 -4.99
C ILE A 70 -0.94 14.90 -3.69
N ALA A 71 -2.18 15.17 -3.26
CA ALA A 71 -2.41 15.88 -2.01
C ALA A 71 -1.90 15.09 -0.78
N ALA A 72 -2.03 13.76 -0.81
CA ALA A 72 -1.49 12.88 0.23
C ALA A 72 0.05 12.93 0.26
N GLU A 73 0.71 13.02 -0.90
CA GLU A 73 2.16 13.20 -0.99
C GLU A 73 2.60 14.54 -0.39
N GLU A 74 1.91 15.63 -0.71
CA GLU A 74 2.27 16.97 -0.21
C GLU A 74 2.21 17.05 1.32
N ILE A 75 1.19 16.46 1.95
CA ILE A 75 1.05 16.51 3.42
C ILE A 75 2.08 15.65 4.15
N LEU A 76 2.84 14.79 3.45
CA LEU A 76 3.95 14.03 4.05
C LEU A 76 5.23 14.86 4.16
N LYS A 77 5.40 15.90 3.32
CA LYS A 77 6.67 16.59 3.18
C LYS A 77 7.09 17.31 4.46
N GLY A 78 8.35 17.14 4.83
CA GLY A 78 8.97 17.78 6.00
C GLY A 78 8.65 17.11 7.34
N ILE A 79 7.88 16.02 7.36
CA ILE A 79 7.63 15.27 8.59
C ILE A 79 8.87 14.45 8.94
N PRO A 80 9.51 14.66 10.11
CA PRO A 80 10.53 13.75 10.62
C PRO A 80 9.88 12.41 10.92
N PHE A 81 10.44 11.33 10.38
CA PHE A 81 9.83 10.01 10.53
C PHE A 81 10.89 8.91 10.46
N ASP A 82 10.93 8.06 11.49
CA ASP A 82 11.67 6.81 11.48
C ASP A 82 10.75 5.64 11.16
N SER A 83 11.09 4.92 10.08
CA SER A 83 10.39 3.71 9.63
C SER A 83 10.36 2.56 10.65
N SER A 84 11.23 2.59 11.67
CA SER A 84 11.27 1.59 12.75
C SER A 84 9.97 1.50 13.56
N GLU A 85 9.16 2.57 13.59
CA GLU A 85 7.86 2.57 14.26
C GLU A 85 6.79 1.74 13.52
N ILE A 86 6.91 1.56 12.20
CA ILE A 86 5.89 0.87 11.40
C ILE A 86 5.63 -0.57 11.93
N PRO A 87 6.65 -1.41 12.16
CA PRO A 87 6.48 -2.71 12.81
C PRO A 87 5.78 -2.66 14.17
N GLU A 88 6.07 -1.66 15.01
CA GLU A 88 5.44 -1.51 16.33
C GLU A 88 3.94 -1.27 16.19
N VAL A 89 3.54 -0.41 15.25
CA VAL A 89 2.14 -0.09 14.97
C VAL A 89 1.41 -1.31 14.42
N ILE A 90 2.03 -2.08 13.52
CA ILE A 90 1.44 -3.31 12.97
C ILE A 90 1.10 -4.31 14.09
N ASN A 91 1.99 -4.45 15.07
CA ASN A 91 1.77 -5.35 16.21
C ASN A 91 0.61 -4.90 17.12
N ILE A 92 0.34 -3.59 17.21
CA ILE A 92 -0.75 -3.04 18.01
C ILE A 92 -2.11 -3.18 17.31
N TYR A 93 -2.16 -2.96 16.00
CA TYR A 93 -3.42 -2.88 15.24
C TYR A 93 -3.79 -4.17 14.51
N GLU A 94 -2.98 -5.23 14.65
CA GLU A 94 -3.23 -6.58 14.15
C GLU A 94 -3.81 -6.61 12.72
N THR A 95 -3.01 -6.25 11.73
CA THR A 95 -3.42 -6.45 10.33
C THR A 95 -3.33 -7.92 9.95
N ASN A 96 -4.43 -8.65 10.13
CA ASN A 96 -4.45 -10.05 9.77
C ASN A 96 -4.56 -10.23 8.24
N LEU A 97 -3.71 -11.10 7.71
CA LEU A 97 -3.95 -11.72 6.40
C LEU A 97 -5.22 -12.58 6.44
N ARG A 98 -5.84 -12.79 5.28
CA ARG A 98 -6.94 -13.76 5.15
C ARG A 98 -6.48 -15.17 5.53
N ASP A 99 -7.41 -15.95 6.05
CA ASP A 99 -7.13 -17.33 6.45
C ASP A 99 -6.64 -18.14 5.22
N GLY A 100 -5.60 -18.94 5.41
CA GLY A 100 -4.94 -19.69 4.34
C GLY A 100 -3.88 -18.92 3.53
N THR A 101 -3.70 -17.60 3.75
CA THR A 101 -2.71 -16.81 2.99
C THR A 101 -1.28 -17.29 3.22
N LYS A 102 -0.93 -17.70 4.45
CA LYS A 102 0.42 -18.17 4.77
C LYS A 102 0.74 -19.48 4.05
N GLU A 103 -0.19 -20.43 4.10
CA GLU A 103 -0.09 -21.72 3.41
C GLU A 103 -0.02 -21.53 1.89
N PHE A 104 -0.84 -20.62 1.36
CA PHE A 104 -0.82 -20.25 -0.04
C PHE A 104 0.56 -19.73 -0.47
N PHE A 105 1.11 -18.74 0.23
CA PHE A 105 2.42 -18.17 -0.09
C PHE A 105 3.57 -19.18 0.06
N LYS A 106 3.53 -20.04 1.10
CA LYS A 106 4.51 -21.13 1.26
C LYS A 106 4.48 -22.10 0.08
N LYS A 107 3.29 -22.47 -0.39
CA LYS A 107 3.15 -23.35 -1.56
C LYS A 107 3.67 -22.68 -2.82
N LEU A 108 3.38 -21.39 -3.05
CA LEU A 108 3.93 -20.64 -4.18
C LEU A 108 5.45 -20.57 -4.15
N GLN A 109 6.05 -20.36 -2.97
CA GLN A 109 7.49 -20.38 -2.78
C GLN A 109 8.08 -21.76 -3.07
N GLN A 110 7.48 -22.85 -2.58
CA GLN A 110 7.94 -24.22 -2.84
C GLN A 110 8.05 -24.52 -4.35
N PHE A 111 7.09 -24.06 -5.13
CA PHE A 111 7.09 -24.22 -6.59
C PHE A 111 7.74 -23.05 -7.34
N GLN A 112 8.38 -22.12 -6.62
CA GLN A 112 9.06 -20.93 -7.17
C GLN A 112 8.18 -20.09 -8.11
N VAL A 113 6.86 -20.08 -7.86
CA VAL A 113 5.89 -19.32 -8.63
C VAL A 113 6.06 -17.82 -8.30
N PRO A 114 6.36 -16.94 -9.27
CA PRO A 114 6.49 -15.51 -9.01
C PRO A 114 5.20 -14.92 -8.45
N VAL A 115 5.31 -14.08 -7.43
CA VAL A 115 4.21 -13.33 -6.85
C VAL A 115 4.52 -11.85 -6.95
N LEU A 116 3.65 -11.10 -7.62
CA LEU A 116 3.65 -9.66 -7.59
C LEU A 116 2.49 -9.19 -6.71
N VAL A 117 2.82 -8.60 -5.57
CA VAL A 117 1.89 -7.80 -4.77
C VAL A 117 1.87 -6.40 -5.36
N PHE A 118 0.88 -6.13 -6.20
CA PHE A 118 0.68 -4.83 -6.82
C PHE A 118 -0.36 -4.08 -5.99
N SER A 119 0.05 -3.09 -5.22
CA SER A 119 -0.79 -2.36 -4.27
C SER A 119 -0.88 -0.87 -4.63
N ALA A 120 -2.05 -0.27 -4.43
CA ALA A 120 -2.20 1.20 -4.44
C ALA A 120 -1.99 1.82 -3.04
N GLY A 121 -1.69 0.98 -2.05
CA GLY A 121 -1.45 1.37 -0.67
C GLY A 121 -0.05 1.92 -0.42
N LEU A 122 0.34 1.93 0.85
CA LEU A 122 1.65 2.36 1.32
C LEU A 122 2.63 1.17 1.38
N GLY A 123 3.66 1.20 0.53
CA GLY A 123 4.58 0.09 0.31
C GLY A 123 5.33 -0.34 1.56
N ASP A 124 5.81 0.60 2.36
CA ASP A 124 6.56 0.32 3.60
C ASP A 124 5.73 -0.51 4.59
N VAL A 125 4.43 -0.19 4.71
CA VAL A 125 3.49 -0.95 5.54
C VAL A 125 3.15 -2.30 4.92
N VAL A 126 2.92 -2.37 3.60
CA VAL A 126 2.69 -3.64 2.90
C VAL A 126 3.87 -4.60 3.13
N GLU A 127 5.09 -4.10 2.95
CA GLU A 127 6.31 -4.88 3.13
C GLU A 127 6.46 -5.32 4.59
N ALA A 128 6.29 -4.41 5.54
CA ALA A 128 6.39 -4.71 6.96
C ALA A 128 5.37 -5.77 7.41
N ILE A 129 4.13 -5.72 6.91
CA ILE A 129 3.11 -6.74 7.22
C ILE A 129 3.52 -8.10 6.65
N LEU A 130 3.93 -8.17 5.38
CA LEU A 130 4.33 -9.43 4.74
C LEU A 130 5.58 -10.04 5.43
N LYS A 131 6.51 -9.20 5.90
CA LYS A 131 7.65 -9.63 6.74
C LYS A 131 7.19 -10.16 8.09
N ASN A 132 6.36 -9.41 8.82
CA ASN A 132 5.85 -9.78 10.14
C ASN A 132 5.07 -11.10 10.11
N GLU A 133 4.30 -11.32 9.04
CA GLU A 133 3.50 -12.53 8.85
C GLU A 133 4.31 -13.72 8.32
N GLY A 134 5.60 -13.53 7.99
CA GLY A 134 6.51 -14.58 7.53
C GLY A 134 6.20 -15.08 6.11
N VAL A 135 5.69 -14.20 5.24
CA VAL A 135 5.27 -14.55 3.87
C VAL A 135 5.97 -13.74 2.78
N LEU A 136 6.84 -12.80 3.14
CA LEU A 136 7.70 -12.10 2.18
C LEU A 136 8.90 -12.97 1.78
N PHE A 137 8.66 -13.96 0.93
CA PHE A 137 9.69 -14.83 0.36
C PHE A 137 10.39 -14.21 -0.86
N ASP A 138 11.51 -14.79 -1.29
CA ASP A 138 12.32 -14.28 -2.42
C ASP A 138 11.57 -14.23 -3.77
N ASN A 139 10.56 -15.08 -3.95
CA ASN A 139 9.69 -15.09 -5.14
C ASN A 139 8.59 -14.02 -5.08
N VAL A 140 8.50 -13.24 -4.00
CA VAL A 140 7.52 -12.16 -3.82
C VAL A 140 8.16 -10.81 -4.13
N LYS A 141 7.53 -10.04 -5.01
CA LYS A 141 7.86 -8.66 -5.34
C LYS A 141 6.70 -7.76 -4.97
N ILE A 142 7.01 -6.55 -4.51
CA ILE A 142 6.02 -5.54 -4.15
C ILE A 142 6.17 -4.34 -5.08
N ILE A 143 5.07 -3.91 -5.69
CA ILE A 143 4.97 -2.62 -6.38
C ILE A 143 3.86 -1.85 -5.66
N SER A 144 4.23 -0.73 -5.05
CA SER A 144 3.33 0.09 -4.22
C SER A 144 3.89 1.52 -4.10
N ASN A 145 3.20 2.41 -3.39
CA ASN A 145 3.72 3.76 -3.09
C ASN A 145 4.65 3.70 -1.87
N PHE A 146 5.97 3.69 -2.08
CA PHE A 146 6.96 3.66 -0.97
C PHE A 146 7.33 5.07 -0.53
N LEU A 147 7.53 5.28 0.77
CA LEU A 147 7.94 6.55 1.37
C LEU A 147 9.33 6.95 0.89
N LYS A 148 9.48 8.24 0.56
CA LYS A 148 10.75 8.83 0.18
C LYS A 148 11.31 9.65 1.34
N TYR A 149 12.51 9.31 1.74
CA TYR A 149 13.23 9.96 2.84
C TYR A 149 14.34 10.86 2.33
N LYS A 150 14.56 11.99 3.00
CA LYS A 150 15.74 12.85 2.83
C LYS A 150 16.05 13.51 4.17
N ASP A 151 17.29 13.39 4.63
CA ASP A 151 17.77 14.02 5.87
C ASP A 151 16.89 13.72 7.10
N GLY A 152 16.43 12.46 7.22
CA GLY A 152 15.56 12.00 8.32
C GLY A 152 14.09 12.45 8.22
N GLN A 153 13.69 13.09 7.11
CA GLN A 153 12.35 13.58 6.88
C GLN A 153 11.71 12.95 5.65
N LEU A 154 10.39 12.86 5.67
CA LEU A 154 9.59 12.46 4.52
C LEU A 154 9.57 13.57 3.47
N THR A 155 9.67 13.18 2.20
CA THR A 155 9.65 14.09 1.04
C THR A 155 8.61 13.73 -0.02
N GLY A 156 7.78 12.72 0.28
CA GLY A 156 6.74 12.22 -0.61
C GLY A 156 6.88 10.72 -0.84
N PHE A 157 6.59 10.25 -2.06
CA PHE A 157 6.77 8.86 -2.47
C PHE A 157 7.96 8.69 -3.42
N GLN A 158 8.51 7.47 -3.49
CA GLN A 158 9.64 7.14 -4.37
C GLN A 158 9.20 7.03 -5.84
N ASN A 159 7.91 6.77 -6.08
CA ASN A 159 7.36 6.48 -7.37
C ASN A 159 7.42 7.70 -8.30
N LYS A 160 7.88 7.51 -9.55
CA LYS A 160 7.74 8.52 -10.61
C LYS A 160 6.27 8.78 -10.96
N ARG A 161 5.44 7.74 -10.84
CA ARG A 161 4.00 7.77 -11.04
C ARG A 161 3.30 7.14 -9.84
N LEU A 162 2.49 7.94 -9.14
CA LEU A 162 1.72 7.46 -7.99
C LEU A 162 0.69 6.43 -8.41
N ILE A 163 0.56 5.37 -7.63
CA ILE A 163 -0.36 4.26 -7.86
C ILE A 163 -1.64 4.53 -7.07
N HIS A 164 -2.79 4.47 -7.75
CA HIS A 164 -4.11 4.53 -7.14
C HIS A 164 -5.02 3.44 -7.73
N VAL A 165 -6.21 3.26 -7.16
CA VAL A 165 -7.12 2.15 -7.48
C VAL A 165 -7.52 2.02 -8.96
N PHE A 166 -7.39 3.07 -9.77
CA PHE A 166 -7.80 3.11 -11.19
C PHE A 166 -6.63 3.15 -12.18
N ASN A 167 -5.36 3.09 -11.74
CA ASN A 167 -4.20 3.15 -12.65
C ASN A 167 -3.19 2.00 -12.47
N LYS A 168 -3.63 0.89 -11.86
CA LYS A 168 -2.83 -0.34 -11.70
C LYS A 168 -2.74 -1.11 -13.02
N ASN A 169 -2.00 -0.56 -13.96
CA ASN A 169 -1.76 -1.12 -15.28
C ASN A 169 -0.26 -1.19 -15.59
N GLU A 170 0.10 -1.68 -16.78
CA GLU A 170 1.48 -1.88 -17.24
C GLU A 170 2.33 -0.61 -17.15
N HIS A 171 1.73 0.58 -17.25
CA HIS A 171 2.44 1.85 -17.15
C HIS A 171 2.80 2.25 -15.72
N ALA A 172 2.29 1.54 -14.71
CA ALA A 172 2.68 1.70 -13.31
C ALA A 172 3.77 0.69 -12.89
N ILE A 173 4.15 -0.22 -13.78
CA ILE A 173 5.21 -1.21 -13.56
C ILE A 173 6.45 -0.78 -14.36
N GLU A 174 7.60 -0.64 -13.70
CA GLU A 174 8.85 -0.38 -14.41
C GLU A 174 9.21 -1.57 -15.32
N GLN A 175 9.66 -1.29 -16.55
CA GLN A 175 9.91 -2.30 -17.58
C GLN A 175 10.86 -3.43 -17.14
N ASP A 176 11.72 -3.15 -16.16
CA ASP A 176 12.68 -4.12 -15.64
C ASP A 176 12.02 -5.32 -14.93
N TYR A 177 10.79 -5.17 -14.40
CA TYR A 177 10.03 -6.30 -13.85
C TYR A 177 9.66 -7.32 -14.94
N PHE A 178 9.26 -6.86 -16.13
CA PHE A 178 8.86 -7.75 -17.23
C PHE A 178 10.06 -8.52 -17.80
N LYS A 179 11.26 -7.93 -17.80
CA LYS A 179 12.50 -8.62 -18.24
C LYS A 179 12.83 -9.85 -17.39
N VAL A 180 12.55 -9.81 -16.08
CA VAL A 180 12.75 -10.95 -15.17
C VAL A 180 11.78 -12.10 -15.45
N LEU A 181 10.60 -11.81 -16.01
CA LEU A 181 9.62 -12.80 -16.40
C LEU A 181 9.93 -13.43 -17.76
N GLU A 182 10.47 -12.65 -18.70
CA GLU A 182 10.82 -13.13 -20.05
C GLU A 182 11.96 -14.16 -20.08
N GLN A 183 12.86 -14.12 -19.09
CA GLN A 183 13.99 -15.06 -18.99
C GLN A 183 13.59 -16.46 -18.49
N ARG A 184 12.30 -16.72 -18.21
CA ARG A 184 11.80 -17.95 -17.60
C ARG A 184 11.01 -18.84 -18.59
N LYS A 185 11.52 -19.00 -19.81
CA LYS A 185 11.01 -19.99 -20.76
C LYS A 185 11.57 -21.37 -20.47
#